data_AF-A0A3B4B469-F1
#
_entry.id   AF-A0A3B4B469-F1
#
_cell.length_a   1.000
_cell.length_b   1.000
_cell.length_c   1.000
_cell.angle_alpha   90.00
_cell.angle_beta   90.00
_cell.angle_gamma   90.00
#
_symmetry.space_group_name_H-M   'P 1'
#
loop_
_entity.id
_entity.type
_entity.pdbx_description
1 polymer ?
#
loop_
_entity_poly.entity_id
_entity_poly.type
_entity_poly.pdbx_seq_one_letter_code
_entity_poly.pdbx_strand_id
1 'polypeptide(L)'
;LVLTKPAIFVFLFSFNREENYFYTGSSNVPNFPEFVAVGYVDDVQMVYYDSNTKEAEPKQDWMSKVTEDDPRYWEGQSQGLLENCQMCVYINML
;
A
#
# COMPACT_ATOMS: atom_id res chain seq x y z
N LEU A 1 -21.86 3.90 5.10
CA LEU A 1 -21.91 5.32 4.73
C LEU A 1 -20.90 5.56 3.62
N VAL A 2 -21.31 5.84 2.38
CA VAL A 2 -20.33 6.32 1.38
C VAL A 2 -20.02 7.76 1.72
N LEU A 3 -18.77 8.07 2.05
CA LEU A 3 -18.34 9.45 2.23
C LEU A 3 -18.59 10.21 0.92
N THR A 4 -19.34 11.30 0.96
CA THR A 4 -19.67 12.12 -0.22
C THR A 4 -18.79 13.36 -0.34
N LYS A 5 -17.91 13.59 0.65
CA LYS A 5 -16.96 14.70 0.69
C LYS A 5 -15.56 14.17 0.41
N PRO A 6 -14.70 14.96 -0.27
CA PRO A 6 -13.29 14.63 -0.40
C PRO A 6 -12.63 14.43 0.96
N ALA A 7 -11.94 13.30 1.14
CA ALA A 7 -11.23 12.98 2.38
C ALA A 7 -10.00 12.10 2.09
N ILE A 8 -8.97 12.26 2.91
CA ILE A 8 -7.76 11.43 2.93
C ILE A 8 -7.54 11.00 4.38
N PHE A 9 -7.33 9.71 4.57
CA PHE A 9 -7.02 9.09 5.86
C PHE A 9 -5.67 8.41 5.77
N VAL A 10 -4.81 8.65 6.76
CA VAL A 10 -3.48 8.03 6.84
C VAL A 10 -3.43 7.18 8.10
N PHE A 11 -3.09 5.91 7.94
CA PHE A 11 -2.93 4.94 9.01
C PHE A 11 -1.47 4.49 9.06
N LEU A 12 -0.92 4.54 10.27
CA LEU A 12 0.40 4.06 10.59
C LEU A 12 0.27 2.63 11.15
N PHE A 13 0.87 1.68 10.46
CA PHE A 13 0.97 0.30 10.91
C PHE A 13 2.44 -0.06 11.12
N SER A 14 2.84 -0.14 12.38
CA SER A 14 4.14 -0.69 12.78
C SER A 14 4.00 -2.19 12.98
N PHE A 15 4.69 -2.98 12.16
CA PHE A 15 4.67 -4.44 12.29
C PHE A 15 5.72 -4.89 13.31
N ASN A 16 6.93 -4.30 13.23
CA ASN A 16 8.02 -4.51 14.18
C ASN A 16 8.78 -3.19 14.42
N ARG A 17 9.89 -3.26 15.17
CA ARG A 17 10.71 -2.07 15.48
C ARG A 17 11.39 -1.46 14.25
N GLU A 18 11.58 -2.26 13.20
CA GLU A 18 12.36 -1.90 12.01
C GLU A 18 11.45 -1.75 10.77
N GLU A 19 10.31 -2.46 10.70
CA GLU A 19 9.40 -2.46 9.55
C GLU A 19 8.09 -1.71 9.80
N ASN A 20 7.82 -0.71 8.97
CA ASN A 20 6.67 0.18 9.10
C ASN A 20 5.95 0.36 7.77
N TYR A 21 4.62 0.46 7.81
CA TYR A 21 3.78 0.77 6.65
C TYR A 21 2.89 1.98 6.91
N PHE A 22 2.82 2.84 5.90
CA PHE A 22 1.86 3.92 5.79
C PHE A 22 0.79 3.52 4.80
N TYR A 23 -0.45 3.40 5.27
CA TYR A 23 -1.59 3.21 4.40
C TYR A 23 -2.36 4.50 4.29
N THR A 24 -2.61 4.93 3.06
CA THR A 24 -3.46 6.08 2.76
C THR A 24 -4.71 5.59 2.07
N GLY A 25 -5.88 5.88 2.63
CA GLY A 25 -7.17 5.72 1.97
C GLY A 25 -7.70 7.08 1.54
N SER A 26 -8.29 7.18 0.34
CA SER A 26 -8.92 8.40 -0.12
C SER A 26 -10.34 8.15 -0.65
N SER A 27 -11.18 9.18 -0.57
CA SER A 27 -12.55 9.15 -1.10
C SER A 27 -12.87 10.47 -1.76
N ASN A 28 -13.39 10.44 -3.00
CA ASN A 28 -13.75 11.62 -3.80
C ASN A 28 -12.60 12.65 -4.00
N VAL A 29 -11.35 12.20 -4.01
CA VAL A 29 -10.20 13.06 -4.31
C VAL A 29 -9.81 12.86 -5.78
N PRO A 30 -10.03 13.85 -6.66
CA PRO A 30 -9.72 13.69 -8.08
C PRO A 30 -8.22 13.53 -8.29
N ASN A 31 -7.84 12.65 -9.22
CA ASN A 31 -6.44 12.35 -9.58
C ASN A 31 -5.56 11.83 -8.44
N PHE A 32 -6.15 11.32 -7.36
CA PHE A 32 -5.42 10.67 -6.27
C PHE A 32 -5.90 9.21 -6.13
N PRO A 33 -4.99 8.23 -5.91
CA PRO A 33 -5.40 6.84 -5.74
C PRO A 33 -6.33 6.65 -4.53
N GLU A 34 -7.31 5.75 -4.64
CA GLU A 34 -8.19 5.39 -3.52
C GLU A 34 -7.42 4.71 -2.38
N PHE A 35 -6.32 4.02 -2.70
CA PHE A 35 -5.43 3.43 -1.72
C PHE A 35 -3.96 3.55 -2.14
N VAL A 36 -3.11 3.86 -1.17
CA VAL A 36 -1.66 3.88 -1.31
C VAL A 36 -1.05 3.14 -0.12
N ALA A 37 -0.06 2.29 -0.38
CA ALA A 37 0.76 1.69 0.66
C ALA A 37 2.23 2.03 0.42
N VAL A 38 2.90 2.50 1.48
CA VAL A 38 4.33 2.78 1.47
C VAL A 38 4.97 2.02 2.62
N GLY A 39 5.88 1.12 2.30
CA GLY A 39 6.60 0.32 3.29
C GLY A 39 8.03 0.80 3.49
N TYR A 40 8.49 0.73 4.73
CA TYR A 40 9.80 1.15 5.19
C TYR A 40 10.46 0.04 5.98
N VAL A 41 11.78 -0.08 5.83
CA VAL A 41 12.66 -0.85 6.71
C VAL A 41 13.78 0.09 7.13
N ASP A 42 14.02 0.24 8.43
CA ASP A 42 15.04 1.15 8.99
C ASP A 42 14.94 2.57 8.43
N ASP A 43 13.72 3.11 8.38
CA ASP A 43 13.38 4.44 7.84
C ASP A 43 13.69 4.64 6.33
N VAL A 44 14.06 3.58 5.61
CA VAL A 44 14.28 3.60 4.16
C VAL A 44 13.05 3.04 3.45
N GLN A 45 12.49 3.81 2.50
CA GLN A 45 11.36 3.36 1.69
C GLN A 45 11.77 2.18 0.81
N MET A 46 11.09 1.05 0.98
CA MET A 46 11.40 -0.19 0.28
C MET A 46 10.36 -0.58 -0.77
N VAL A 47 9.09 -0.24 -0.54
CA VAL A 47 7.98 -0.60 -1.41
C VAL A 47 7.01 0.56 -1.54
N TYR A 48 6.44 0.70 -2.73
CA TYR A 48 5.33 1.59 -3.02
C TYR A 48 4.25 0.82 -3.77
N TYR A 49 2.99 1.07 -3.42
CA TYR A 49 1.84 0.55 -4.13
C TYR A 49 0.78 1.65 -4.20
N ASP A 50 0.09 1.74 -5.33
CA ASP A 50 -1.16 2.48 -5.41
C ASP A 50 -2.25 1.72 -6.17
N SER A 51 -3.49 2.05 -5.88
CA SER A 51 -4.66 1.38 -6.45
C SER A 51 -4.89 1.66 -7.93
N ASN A 52 -4.17 2.62 -8.54
CA ASN A 52 -4.32 2.91 -9.98
C ASN A 52 -3.49 1.93 -10.81
N THR A 53 -2.22 1.71 -10.42
CA THR A 53 -1.34 0.73 -11.08
C THR A 53 -1.63 -0.69 -10.60
N LYS A 54 -2.01 -0.83 -9.32
CA LYS A 54 -2.23 -2.11 -8.62
C LYS A 54 -0.99 -2.99 -8.58
N GLU A 55 0.18 -2.39 -8.66
CA GLU A 55 1.47 -3.07 -8.63
C GLU A 55 2.28 -2.60 -7.43
N ALA A 56 2.84 -3.57 -6.68
CA ALA A 56 3.82 -3.31 -5.64
C ALA A 56 5.20 -3.15 -6.27
N GLU A 57 5.72 -1.93 -6.22
CA GLU A 57 6.99 -1.56 -6.80
C GLU A 57 8.11 -1.55 -5.75
N PRO A 58 9.18 -2.36 -5.91
CA PRO A 58 10.38 -2.20 -5.11
C PRO A 58 11.04 -0.84 -5.39
N LYS A 59 11.54 -0.19 -4.33
CA LYS A 59 12.27 1.08 -4.42
C LYS A 59 13.77 0.95 -4.13
N GLN A 60 14.22 -0.22 -3.70
CA GLN A 60 15.61 -0.50 -3.39
C GLN A 60 16.13 -1.70 -4.18
N ASP A 61 17.41 -1.66 -4.58
CA ASP A 61 18.04 -2.72 -5.38
C ASP A 61 18.04 -4.10 -4.70
N TRP A 62 18.10 -4.11 -3.37
CA TRP A 62 18.04 -5.36 -2.62
C TRP A 62 16.62 -5.95 -2.58
N MET A 63 15.58 -5.12 -2.64
CA MET A 63 14.20 -5.59 -2.76
C MET A 63 13.90 -6.17 -4.13
N SER A 64 14.48 -5.62 -5.21
CA SER A 64 14.28 -6.20 -6.55
C SER A 64 14.88 -7.60 -6.68
N LYS A 65 15.94 -7.92 -5.90
CA LYS A 65 16.60 -9.24 -5.96
C LYS A 65 15.79 -10.37 -5.31
N VAL A 66 14.76 -10.06 -4.51
CA VAL A 66 13.88 -11.09 -3.94
C VAL A 66 13.27 -12.00 -5.01
N THR A 67 13.10 -11.51 -6.24
CA THR A 67 12.59 -12.32 -7.35
C THR A 67 13.55 -13.41 -7.84
N GLU A 68 14.84 -13.33 -7.49
CA GLU A 68 15.80 -14.40 -7.77
C GLU A 68 15.45 -15.68 -6.99
N ASP A 69 14.98 -15.52 -5.75
CA ASP A 69 14.56 -16.62 -4.87
C ASP A 69 13.08 -16.98 -5.04
N ASP A 70 12.20 -15.97 -5.19
CA ASP A 70 10.77 -16.16 -5.45
C ASP A 70 10.27 -15.26 -6.59
N PRO A 71 10.21 -15.78 -7.83
CA PRO A 71 9.76 -15.01 -9.00
C PRO A 71 8.35 -14.44 -8.89
N ARG A 72 7.50 -14.94 -7.98
CA ARG A 72 6.11 -14.49 -7.80
C ARG A 72 5.91 -13.61 -6.58
N TYR A 73 6.98 -13.26 -5.86
CA TYR A 73 6.89 -12.47 -4.64
C TYR A 73 6.09 -11.18 -4.83
N TRP A 74 6.41 -10.40 -5.86
CA TRP A 74 5.74 -9.12 -6.13
C TRP A 74 4.30 -9.26 -6.61
N GLU A 75 3.97 -10.36 -7.30
CA GLU A 75 2.58 -10.68 -7.64
C GLU A 75 1.77 -10.93 -6.36
N GLY A 76 2.33 -11.72 -5.43
CA GLY A 76 1.73 -11.97 -4.12
C GLY A 76 1.58 -10.70 -3.27
N GLN A 77 2.61 -9.84 -3.23
CA GLN A 77 2.54 -8.55 -2.52
C GLN A 77 1.46 -7.64 -3.12
N SER A 78 1.40 -7.55 -4.45
CA SER A 78 0.39 -6.75 -5.15
C SER A 78 -1.03 -7.26 -4.86
N GLN A 79 -1.22 -8.57 -4.86
CA GLN A 79 -2.52 -9.18 -4.53
C GLN A 79 -2.91 -8.92 -3.07
N GLY A 80 -2.00 -9.13 -2.12
CA GLY A 80 -2.28 -8.86 -0.70
C GLY A 80 -2.63 -7.39 -0.43
N LEU A 81 -1.95 -6.45 -1.09
CA LEU A 81 -2.26 -5.03 -0.99
C LEU A 81 -3.56 -4.65 -1.67
N LEU A 82 -3.93 -5.32 -2.77
CA LEU A 82 -5.23 -5.15 -3.42
C LEU A 82 -6.38 -5.63 -2.52
N GLU A 83 -6.21 -6.77 -1.85
CA GLU A 83 -7.18 -7.28 -0.87
C GLU A 83 -7.33 -6.32 0.32
N ASN A 84 -6.22 -5.77 0.82
CA ASN A 84 -6.24 -4.72 1.85
C ASN A 84 -6.88 -3.41 1.36
N CYS A 85 -6.69 -3.01 0.10
CA CYS A 85 -7.37 -1.88 -0.52
C CYS A 85 -8.89 -2.11 -0.52
N GLN A 86 -9.35 -3.29 -0.92
CA GLN A 86 -10.78 -3.64 -0.90
C GLN A 86 -11.34 -3.59 0.52
N MET A 87 -10.57 -4.07 1.51
CA MET A 87 -10.96 -4.00 2.91
C MET A 87 -10.96 -2.55 3.44
N CYS A 88 -9.99 -1.72 3.07
CA CYS A 88 -9.94 -0.30 3.45
C CYS A 88 -11.08 0.50 2.81
N VAL A 89 -11.48 0.22 1.57
CA VAL A 89 -12.70 0.79 0.97
C VAL A 89 -13.94 0.33 1.75
N TYR A 90 -13.97 -0.93 2.19
CA TYR A 90 -15.07 -1.47 3.00
C TYR A 90 -15.13 -0.87 4.42
N ILE A 91 -13.98 -0.62 5.04
CA ILE A 91 -13.87 -0.04 6.39
C ILE A 91 -14.06 1.48 6.35
N ASN A 92 -13.61 2.17 5.30
CA ASN A 92 -13.92 3.59 5.05
C ASN A 92 -15.42 3.85 4.71
N MET A 93 -16.27 2.82 4.79
CA MET A 93 -17.74 2.92 4.79
C MET A 93 -18.41 2.74 6.17
N LEU A 94 -17.66 2.58 7.27
CA LEU A 94 -18.22 2.50 8.63
C LEU A 94 -17.73 3.62 9.54
#